data_AF-A0A938MWE0-F1
#
_entry.id   AF-A0A938MWE0-F1
#
_cell.length_a   1.000
_cell.length_b   1.000
_cell.length_c   1.000
_cell.angle_alpha   90.00
_cell.angle_beta   90.00
_cell.angle_gamma   90.00
#
_symmetry.space_group_name_H-M   'P 1'
#
loop_
_entity.id
_entity.type
_entity.pdbx_description
1 polymer ?
#
loop_
_entity_poly.entity_id
_entity_poly.type
_entity_poly.pdbx_seq_one_letter_code
_entity_poly.pdbx_strand_id
1 'polypeptide(L)' 'MAVDKSGNRIRQMFGAIAPRYDLLNHVLSLNVDRYWRWRTVRLARPERTHPILDVCTGTG' A
#
# COMPACT_ATOMS: atom_id res chain seq x y z
N MET A 1 21.86 -19.83 -9.99
CA MET A 1 22.06 -18.39 -10.30
C MET A 1 21.45 -17.60 -9.13
N ALA A 2 22.24 -16.79 -8.41
CA ALA A 2 21.73 -16.06 -7.26
C ALA A 2 20.86 -14.87 -7.73
N VAL A 3 19.69 -14.69 -7.13
CA VAL A 3 18.81 -13.55 -7.41
C VAL A 3 19.42 -12.28 -6.80
N ASP A 4 19.58 -11.23 -7.60
CA ASP A 4 20.01 -9.91 -7.15
C ASP A 4 18.93 -9.28 -6.25
N LYS A 5 19.26 -9.10 -4.97
CA LYS A 5 18.39 -8.52 -3.93
C LYS A 5 18.74 -7.07 -3.61
N SER A 6 19.45 -6.37 -4.50
CA SER A 6 19.72 -4.96 -4.31
C SER A 6 18.42 -4.15 -4.19
N GLY A 7 18.40 -3.14 -3.31
CA GLY A 7 17.19 -2.34 -3.07
C GLY A 7 16.66 -1.65 -4.34
N ASN A 8 17.55 -1.26 -5.25
CA ASN A 8 17.17 -0.69 -6.55
C ASN A 8 16.42 -1.70 -7.44
N ARG A 9 16.93 -2.94 -7.53
CA ARG A 9 16.29 -4.01 -8.30
C ARG A 9 14.93 -4.36 -7.73
N ILE A 10 14.84 -4.49 -6.42
CA ILE A 10 13.59 -4.77 -5.70
C ILE A 10 12.56 -3.66 -5.96
N ARG A 11 12.96 -2.39 -5.82
CA ARG A 11 12.09 -1.23 -6.11
C ARG A 11 11.58 -1.23 -7.55
N GLN A 12 12.44 -1.49 -8.53
CA GLN A 12 12.04 -1.58 -9.94
C GLN A 12 11.03 -2.72 -10.19
N MET A 13 11.30 -3.90 -9.62
CA MET A 13 10.42 -5.05 -9.75
C MET A 13 9.03 -4.76 -9.16
N PHE A 14 8.96 -4.27 -7.93
CA PHE A 14 7.69 -3.92 -7.29
C PHE A 14 6.99 -2.75 -7.99
N GLY A 15 7.73 -1.74 -8.42
CA GLY A 15 7.17 -0.60 -9.17
C GLY A 15 6.52 -1.02 -10.50
N ALA A 16 7.04 -2.04 -11.18
CA ALA A 16 6.45 -2.56 -12.41
C ALA A 16 5.15 -3.37 -12.17
N ILE A 17 4.99 -3.92 -10.97
CA ILE A 17 3.93 -4.86 -10.61
C ILE A 17 2.76 -4.14 -9.90
N ALA A 18 3.07 -3.17 -9.03
CA ALA A 18 2.10 -2.53 -8.14
C ALA A 18 0.84 -1.97 -8.83
N PRO A 19 0.90 -1.27 -9.99
CA PRO A 19 -0.31 -0.71 -10.60
C PRO A 19 -1.36 -1.76 -10.97
N ARG A 20 -0.92 -2.94 -11.42
CA ARG A 20 -1.83 -4.04 -11.77
C ARG A 20 -2.43 -4.68 -10.53
N TYR A 21 -1.62 -4.84 -9.48
CA TYR A 21 -2.10 -5.38 -8.21
C TYR A 21 -3.12 -4.47 -7.54
N ASP A 22 -2.91 -3.16 -7.56
CA ASP A 22 -3.86 -2.19 -7.00
C ASP A 22 -5.20 -2.24 -7.74
N LEU A 23 -5.16 -2.28 -9.08
CA LEU A 23 -6.38 -2.44 -9.89
C LEU A 23 -7.12 -3.73 -9.55
N LEU A 24 -6.40 -4.86 -9.49
CA LEU A 24 -7.01 -6.14 -9.16
C LEU A 24 -7.56 -6.15 -7.75
N ASN A 25 -6.87 -5.56 -6.77
CA ASN A 25 -7.37 -5.46 -5.40
C ASN A 25 -8.66 -4.64 -5.34
N HIS A 26 -8.74 -3.50 -6.01
CA HIS A 26 -9.97 -2.70 -6.06
C HIS A 26 -11.13 -3.46 -6.71
N VAL A 27 -10.88 -4.16 -7.83
CA VAL A 27 -11.92 -4.87 -8.57
C VAL A 27 -12.36 -6.13 -7.82
N LEU A 28 -11.42 -7.00 -7.46
CA LEU A 28 -11.71 -8.29 -6.84
C LEU A 28 -12.26 -8.15 -5.42
N SER A 29 -11.84 -7.11 -4.68
CA SER A 29 -12.43 -6.81 -3.38
C SER A 29 -13.72 -6.01 -3.46
N LEU A 30 -14.18 -5.62 -4.65
CA LEU A 30 -15.30 -4.68 -4.82
C LEU A 30 -15.09 -3.38 -3.99
N ASN A 31 -13.87 -2.84 -4.01
CA ASN A 31 -13.40 -1.68 -3.24
C ASN A 31 -13.45 -1.82 -1.71
N VAL A 32 -13.58 -3.04 -1.18
CA VAL A 32 -13.53 -3.27 0.27
C VAL A 32 -12.20 -2.84 0.86
N ASP A 33 -11.09 -2.90 0.10
CA ASP A 33 -9.78 -2.40 0.52
C ASP A 33 -9.80 -0.90 0.90
N ARG A 34 -10.50 -0.07 0.10
CA ARG A 34 -10.67 1.35 0.38
C ARG A 34 -11.57 1.60 1.59
N TYR A 35 -12.64 0.81 1.72
CA TYR A 35 -13.53 0.89 2.87
C TYR A 35 -12.78 0.62 4.18
N TRP A 36 -11.90 -0.38 4.21
CA TRP A 36 -11.08 -0.66 5.38
C TRP A 36 -10.14 0.49 5.71
N ARG A 37 -9.45 1.11 4.73
CA ARG A 37 -8.62 2.29 4.97
C ARG A 37 -9.41 3.44 5.61
N TRP A 38 -10.58 3.75 5.07
CA TRP A 38 -11.49 4.77 5.62
C TRP A 38 -11.92 4.45 7.06
N ARG A 39 -12.30 3.18 7.31
CA ARG A 39 -12.72 2.72 8.63
C ARG A 39 -11.56 2.79 9.63
N THR A 40 -10.36 2.38 9.24
CA THR A 40 -9.15 2.42 10.09
C THR A 40 -8.83 3.85 10.51
N VAL A 41 -8.83 4.82 9.59
CA VAL A 41 -8.60 6.23 9.93
C VAL A 41 -9.64 6.77 10.91
N ARG A 42 -10.93 6.41 10.69
CA ARG A 42 -12.02 6.80 11.60
C ARG A 42 -11.93 6.16 12.99
N LEU A 43 -11.39 4.95 13.09
CA LEU A 43 -11.19 4.25 14.36
C LEU A 43 -9.97 4.78 15.11
N ALA A 44 -8.86 5.01 14.38
CA ALA A 44 -7.62 5.55 14.95
C ALA A 44 -7.78 6.98 15.45
N ARG A 45 -8.69 7.77 14.84
CA ARG A 45 -8.98 9.17 15.18
C ARG A 45 -7.69 9.99 15.43
N PRO A 46 -6.75 10.00 14.47
CA PRO A 46 -5.46 10.63 14.71
C PRO A 46 -5.63 12.14 14.92
N GLU A 47 -4.93 12.67 15.92
CA GLU A 47 -4.89 14.11 16.18
C GLU A 47 -4.08 14.82 15.11
N ARG A 48 -4.54 16.01 14.69
CA ARG A 48 -3.90 16.79 13.61
C ARG A 48 -2.58 17.45 14.03
N THR A 49 -2.25 17.40 15.32
CA THR A 49 -1.09 18.04 15.95
C THR A 49 0.17 17.18 15.89
N HIS A 50 0.03 15.88 15.64
CA HIS A 50 1.15 14.93 15.64
C HIS A 50 1.43 14.39 14.24
N PRO A 51 2.71 14.13 13.89
CA PRO A 51 3.05 13.44 12.65
C PRO A 51 2.51 12.00 12.69
N ILE A 52 2.02 11.54 11.53
CA ILE A 52 1.45 10.20 11.35
C ILE A 52 2.35 9.42 10.38
N LEU A 53 2.67 8.18 10.74
CA LEU A 53 3.39 7.24 9.87
C LEU A 53 2.45 6.11 9.45
N ASP A 54 2.20 6.00 8.15
CA ASP A 54 1.52 4.84 7.56
C ASP A 54 2.56 3.79 7.16
N VAL A 55 2.56 2.64 7.84
CA VAL A 55 3.48 1.54 7.59
C VAL A 55 2.81 0.54 6.67
N CYS A 56 3.56 0.00 5.69
CA CYS A 56 3.02 -0.90 4.67
C CYS A 56 1.91 -0.26 3.81
N THR A 57 2.00 1.06 3.59
CA THR A 57 1.05 1.87 2.80
C THR A 57 0.87 1.39 1.34
N GLY A 58 1.80 0.58 0.83
CA GLY A 58 1.81 0.13 -0.56
C GLY A 58 2.18 1.29 -1.48
N THR A 59 1.31 1.61 -2.43
CA THR A 59 1.47 2.72 -3.38
C THR A 59 0.92 4.05 -2.85
N GLY A 60 0.32 4.07 -1.66
CA GLY A 60 -0.35 5.24 -1.06
C GLY A 60 -1.80 4.97 -0.76
#